data_AF-A0A658NLY2-F1
#
_entry.id   AF-A0A658NLY2-F1
#
_cell.length_a   1.000
_cell.length_b   1.000
_cell.length_c   1.000
_cell.angle_alpha   90.00
_cell.angle_beta   90.00
_cell.angle_gamma   90.00
#
_symmetry.space_group_name_H-M   'P 1'
#
loop_
_entity.id
_entity.type
_entity.pdbx_description
1 polymer ?
#
loop_
_entity_poly.entity_id
_entity_poly.type
_entity_poly.pdbx_seq_one_letter_code
_entity_poly.pdbx_strand_id
1 'polypeptide(L)'
;ASQEQTDVHSAAVLEPKADGFRNYFGKDNAQSPTEMLVERANFLTLSVPEMTVLVGGMRALDANAGHSKHGVFTSRPGTLSNDFFV
;
A
#
# COMPACT_ATOMS: atom_id res chain seq x y z
N ALA A 1 25.01 5.32 -3.26
CA ALA A 1 24.66 6.66 -2.77
C ALA A 1 25.33 6.85 -1.43
N SER A 2 26.13 7.91 -1.25
CA SER A 2 26.66 8.29 0.07
C SER A 2 25.69 9.21 0.82
N GLN A 3 25.89 9.37 2.13
CA GLN A 3 25.09 10.30 2.94
C GLN A 3 25.23 11.74 2.44
N GLU A 4 26.41 12.11 1.95
CA GLU A 4 26.73 13.41 1.35
C GLU A 4 25.94 13.70 0.06
N GLN A 5 25.46 12.66 -0.62
CA GLN A 5 24.64 12.76 -1.83
C GLN A 5 23.13 12.73 -1.55
N THR A 6 22.73 12.60 -0.28
CA THR A 6 21.32 12.42 0.11
C THR A 6 20.87 13.56 1.02
N ASP A 7 19.96 14.38 0.52
CA ASP A 7 19.22 15.31 1.38
C ASP A 7 18.08 14.57 2.08
N VAL A 8 18.33 14.20 3.34
CA VAL A 8 17.38 13.46 4.18
C VAL A 8 16.13 14.28 4.47
N HIS A 9 16.25 15.60 4.61
CA HIS A 9 15.11 16.47 4.88
C HIS A 9 14.18 16.52 3.67
N SER A 10 14.74 16.59 2.47
CA SER A 10 13.98 16.51 1.22
C SER A 10 13.33 15.12 1.01
N ALA A 11 13.94 14.04 1.49
CA ALA A 11 13.33 12.71 1.41
C ALA A 11 12.19 12.49 2.41
N ALA A 12 12.22 13.16 3.58
CA ALA A 12 11.24 12.97 4.64
C ALA A 12 9.80 13.27 4.23
N VAL A 13 9.58 14.21 3.29
CA VAL A 13 8.22 14.54 2.80
C VAL A 13 7.60 13.41 1.95
N LEU A 14 8.39 12.44 1.52
CA LEU A 14 7.94 11.28 0.75
C LEU A 14 7.49 10.12 1.65
N GLU A 15 7.65 10.22 2.96
CA GLU A 15 7.19 9.19 3.90
C GLU A 15 5.65 9.06 3.83
N PRO A 16 5.11 7.89 3.42
CA PRO A 16 3.67 7.72 3.30
C PRO A 16 3.02 7.62 4.68
N LYS A 17 2.11 8.53 5.00
CA LYS A 17 1.28 8.47 6.21
C LYS A 17 0.16 7.42 6.14
N ALA A 18 -0.24 7.05 4.92
CA ALA A 18 -1.16 5.97 4.62
C ALA A 18 -0.72 5.27 3.33
N ASP A 19 -0.86 3.96 3.30
CA ASP A 19 -0.54 3.12 2.14
C ASP A 19 -1.48 1.91 2.13
N GLY A 20 -2.65 2.10 1.50
CA GLY A 20 -3.69 1.07 1.45
C GLY A 20 -3.26 -0.20 0.70
N PHE A 21 -2.28 -0.11 -0.21
CA PHE A 21 -1.70 -1.26 -0.89
C PHE A 21 -0.99 -2.20 0.09
N ARG A 22 -0.25 -1.64 1.06
CA ARG A 22 0.35 -2.39 2.19
C ARG A 22 -0.56 -2.50 3.41
N ASN A 23 -1.84 -2.11 3.32
CA ASN A 23 -2.76 -2.10 4.45
C ASN A 23 -2.27 -1.30 5.68
N TYR A 24 -1.56 -0.19 5.42
CA TYR A 24 -1.03 0.68 6.46
C TYR A 24 -1.83 1.98 6.55
N PHE A 25 -2.20 2.35 7.77
CA PHE A 25 -2.84 3.63 8.06
C PHE A 25 -2.25 4.19 9.35
N GLY A 26 -1.43 5.24 9.21
CA GLY A 26 -0.80 5.93 10.33
C GLY A 26 -1.77 6.79 11.13
N LYS A 27 -1.25 7.42 12.19
CA LYS A 27 -1.97 8.44 12.96
C LYS A 27 -1.97 9.76 12.19
N ASP A 28 -2.93 10.63 12.50
CA ASP A 28 -2.98 12.02 11.99
C ASP A 28 -3.08 12.15 10.46
N ASN A 29 -3.78 11.21 9.82
CA ASN A 29 -4.14 11.33 8.41
C ASN A 29 -5.27 12.35 8.22
N ALA A 30 -5.20 13.12 7.14
CA ALA A 30 -6.14 14.20 6.87
C ALA A 30 -7.53 13.72 6.45
N GLN A 31 -7.63 12.50 5.91
CA GLN A 31 -8.84 11.92 5.32
C GLN A 31 -9.02 10.46 5.74
N SER A 32 -10.15 9.86 5.37
CA SER A 32 -10.46 8.45 5.65
C SER A 32 -9.49 7.48 4.94
N PRO A 33 -9.35 6.23 5.40
CA PRO A 33 -8.50 5.23 4.74
C PRO A 33 -8.82 5.02 3.26
N THR A 34 -10.09 5.10 2.87
CA THR A 34 -10.53 4.94 1.47
C THR A 34 -10.12 6.12 0.60
N GLU A 35 -10.24 7.35 1.10
CA GLU A 35 -9.80 8.55 0.38
C GLU A 35 -8.28 8.57 0.22
N MET A 36 -7.56 8.23 1.28
CA MET A 36 -6.09 8.15 1.24
C MET A 36 -5.57 7.04 0.31
N LEU A 37 -6.32 5.93 0.14
CA LEU A 37 -5.98 4.91 -0.86
C LEU A 37 -6.08 5.48 -2.28
N VAL A 38 -7.15 6.21 -2.59
CA VAL A 38 -7.33 6.84 -3.91
C VAL A 38 -6.25 7.90 -4.15
N GLU A 39 -5.91 8.71 -3.15
CA GLU A 39 -4.81 9.68 -3.24
C GLU A 39 -3.47 8.99 -3.51
N ARG A 40 -3.17 7.90 -2.79
CA ARG A 40 -1.96 7.11 -3.01
C ARG A 40 -1.89 6.52 -4.41
N ALA A 41 -3.01 6.03 -4.92
CA ALA A 41 -3.11 5.54 -6.30
C ALA A 41 -2.86 6.65 -7.33
N ASN A 42 -3.39 7.85 -7.07
CA ASN A 42 -3.16 9.03 -7.91
C ASN A 42 -1.68 9.45 -7.94
N PHE A 43 -0.99 9.47 -6.79
CA PHE A 43 0.47 9.73 -6.76
C PHE A 43 1.31 8.68 -7.49
N LEU A 44 0.80 7.44 -7.59
CA LEU A 44 1.43 6.37 -8.35
C LEU A 44 0.93 6.30 -9.81
N THR A 45 0.14 7.27 -10.27
CA THR A 45 -0.40 7.36 -11.63
C THR A 45 -1.22 6.14 -12.06
N LEU A 46 -1.88 5.48 -11.12
CA LEU A 46 -2.63 4.25 -11.36
C LEU A 46 -4.06 4.55 -11.82
N SER A 47 -4.51 3.81 -12.83
CA SER A 47 -5.93 3.71 -13.16
C SER A 47 -6.71 2.92 -12.10
N VAL A 48 -8.05 3.03 -12.12
CA VAL A 48 -8.93 2.28 -11.21
C VAL A 48 -8.72 0.76 -11.32
N PRO A 49 -8.63 0.16 -12.54
CA PRO A 49 -8.34 -1.26 -12.66
C PRO A 49 -6.97 -1.64 -12.06
N GLU A 50 -5.92 -0.86 -12.32
CA GLU A 50 -4.57 -1.12 -11.79
C GLU A 50 -4.53 -1.06 -10.26
N MET A 51 -5.13 -0.03 -9.67
CA MET A 51 -5.31 0.07 -8.22
C MET A 51 -6.01 -1.18 -7.66
N THR A 52 -7.09 -1.62 -8.33
CA THR A 52 -7.91 -2.76 -7.88
C THR A 52 -7.11 -4.07 -7.87
N VAL A 53 -6.43 -4.39 -8.98
CA VAL A 53 -5.65 -5.63 -9.08
C VAL A 53 -4.43 -5.62 -8.16
N LEU A 54 -3.83 -4.45 -7.93
CA LEU A 54 -2.73 -4.30 -6.97
C LEU A 54 -3.17 -4.56 -5.53
N VAL A 55 -4.31 -4.00 -5.10
CA VAL A 55 -4.85 -4.27 -3.75
C VAL A 55 -5.06 -5.76 -3.54
N GLY A 56 -5.77 -6.43 -4.45
CA GLY A 56 -6.04 -7.86 -4.29
C GLY A 56 -4.80 -8.74 -4.41
N GLY A 57 -3.93 -8.47 -5.39
CA GLY A 57 -2.68 -9.20 -5.58
C GLY A 57 -1.75 -9.08 -4.37
N MET A 58 -1.59 -7.87 -3.81
CA MET A 58 -0.75 -7.65 -2.63
C MET A 58 -1.31 -8.33 -1.37
N ARG A 59 -2.64 -8.46 -1.24
CA ARG A 59 -3.24 -9.24 -0.16
C ARG A 59 -2.97 -10.74 -0.31
N ALA A 60 -3.12 -11.29 -1.52
CA ALA A 60 -2.79 -12.69 -1.80
C ALA A 60 -1.30 -12.99 -1.53
N LEU A 61 -0.42 -12.04 -1.83
CA LEU A 61 1.02 -12.12 -1.60
C LEU A 61 1.46 -11.88 -0.14
N ASP A 62 0.54 -11.67 0.80
CA ASP A 62 0.82 -11.36 2.22
C ASP A 62 1.72 -10.13 2.41
N ALA A 63 1.59 -9.12 1.53
CA ALA A 63 2.41 -7.91 1.49
C ALA A 63 1.90 -6.79 2.42
N ASN A 64 1.22 -7.15 3.51
CA ASN A 64 0.72 -6.19 4.49
C ASN A 64 1.86 -5.69 5.41
N ALA A 65 1.77 -4.42 5.81
CA ALA A 65 2.65 -3.84 6.82
C ALA A 65 2.56 -4.64 8.12
N GLY A 66 3.73 -5.01 8.66
CA GLY A 66 3.83 -5.86 9.86
C GLY A 66 3.21 -7.25 9.70
N HIS A 67 2.99 -7.75 8.47
CA HIS A 67 2.33 -9.02 8.18
C HIS A 67 0.94 -9.17 8.82
N SER A 68 0.21 -8.04 8.98
CA SER A 68 -1.17 -8.06 9.44
C SER A 68 -2.06 -8.96 8.56
N LYS A 69 -3.01 -9.67 9.16
CA LYS A 69 -3.91 -10.60 8.45
C LYS A 69 -5.19 -9.98 7.90
N HIS A 70 -5.38 -8.67 8.08
CA HIS A 70 -6.53 -7.96 7.52
C HIS A 70 -6.54 -8.03 5.99
N GLY A 71 -7.66 -8.48 5.42
CA GLY A 71 -7.81 -8.59 3.97
C GLY A 71 -7.05 -9.73 3.30
N VAL A 72 -6.32 -10.59 4.03
CA VAL A 72 -5.64 -11.76 3.46
C VAL A 72 -6.66 -12.89 3.31
N PHE A 73 -7.52 -12.77 2.29
CA PHE A 73 -8.60 -13.71 2.01
C PHE A 73 -8.08 -14.86 1.12
N THR A 74 -7.17 -15.68 1.65
CA THR A 74 -6.65 -16.86 0.97
C THR A 74 -6.17 -17.90 1.99
N SER A 75 -6.24 -19.17 1.63
CA SER A 75 -5.63 -20.27 2.39
C SER A 75 -4.15 -20.49 2.04
N ARG A 76 -3.63 -19.80 1.01
CA ARG A 76 -2.24 -19.92 0.53
C ARG A 76 -1.53 -18.55 0.48
N PRO A 77 -1.34 -17.85 1.62
CA PRO A 77 -0.64 -16.57 1.64
C PRO A 77 0.75 -16.65 0.98
N GLY A 78 1.11 -15.63 0.20
CA GLY A 78 2.36 -15.60 -0.56
C GLY A 78 2.25 -16.19 -1.98
N THR A 79 1.11 -16.75 -2.35
CA THR A 79 0.84 -17.24 -3.71
C THR A 79 -0.01 -16.25 -4.48
N LEU A 80 0.50 -15.74 -5.61
CA LEU A 80 -0.27 -14.83 -6.47
C LEU A 80 -1.48 -15.57 -7.06
N SER A 81 -2.68 -15.10 -6.70
CA SER A 81 -3.98 -15.66 -7.09
C SER A 81 -5.05 -14.57 -7.02
N ASN A 82 -6.26 -14.87 -7.49
CA ASN A 82 -7.41 -13.97 -7.40
C ASN A 82 -8.29 -14.23 -6.15
N ASP A 83 -7.82 -15.03 -5.19
CA ASP A 83 -8.57 -15.44 -3.99
C ASP A 83 -9.16 -14.23 -3.21
N PHE A 84 -8.51 -13.06 -3.26
CA PHE A 84 -9.04 -11.82 -2.65
C PHE A 84 -10.42 -11.40 -3.17
N PHE A 85 -10.75 -11.75 -4.41
CA PHE A 85 -11.97 -11.32 -5.11
C PHE A 85 -13.07 -12.38 -5.16
N VAL A 86 -12.84 -13.59 -4.64
CA VAL A 86 -13.75 -14.75 -4.74
C VAL A 86 -14.31 -15.10 -3.36
#